data_AF-A0A850ET09-F1
#
_entry.id   AF-A0A850ET09-F1
#
_cell.length_a   1.000
_cell.length_b   1.000
_cell.length_c   1.000
_cell.angle_alpha   90.00
_cell.angle_beta   90.00
_cell.angle_gamma   90.00
#
_symmetry.space_group_name_H-M   'P 1'
#
loop_
_entity.id
_entity.type
_entity.pdbx_description
1 polymer ?
#
loop_
_entity_poly.entity_id
_entity_poly.type
_entity_poly.pdbx_seq_one_letter_code
_entity_poly.pdbx_strand_id
1 'polypeptide(L)'
;MFYYSMLNNKGMFYFWQNMQQMMMQGISNQISMDRINQHANKEILVRFLTSASVGVMEWWIMNKMPYSAEEIADEIWLLLERNQVQKEIV
;
A
#
# COMPACT_ATOMS: atom_id res chain seq x y z
N MET A 1 13.66 19.94 0.68
CA MET A 1 13.84 19.92 -0.79
C MET A 1 14.58 18.68 -1.32
N PHE A 2 15.27 17.88 -0.49
CA PHE A 2 16.01 16.70 -0.97
C PHE A 2 15.10 15.57 -1.49
N TYR A 3 14.05 15.20 -0.74
CA TYR A 3 13.09 14.18 -1.14
C TYR A 3 12.37 14.52 -2.45
N TYR A 4 11.90 15.77 -2.60
CA TYR A 4 11.19 16.23 -3.79
C TYR A 4 12.07 16.19 -5.07
N SER A 5 13.38 16.43 -4.94
CA SER A 5 14.33 16.36 -6.05
C SER A 5 14.73 14.91 -6.40
N MET A 6 14.83 14.02 -5.41
CA MET A 6 15.06 12.58 -5.61
C MET A 6 13.83 11.88 -6.22
N LEU A 7 12.66 12.44 -5.95
CA LEU A 7 11.37 12.09 -6.50
C LEU A 7 11.16 12.58 -7.96
N ASN A 8 12.09 13.32 -8.55
CA ASN A 8 11.92 13.79 -9.92
C ASN A 8 12.65 12.87 -10.93
N ASN A 9 11.85 12.26 -11.81
CA ASN A 9 12.19 11.61 -13.08
C ASN A 9 12.62 10.12 -13.12
N LYS A 10 13.43 9.58 -12.20
CA LYS A 10 13.83 8.14 -12.26
C LYS A 10 13.82 7.42 -10.91
N GLY A 11 14.31 8.06 -9.85
CA GLY A 11 14.33 7.47 -8.50
C GLY A 11 12.94 7.18 -7.95
N MET A 12 11.98 8.06 -8.26
CA MET A 12 10.56 7.89 -7.98
C MET A 12 10.00 6.60 -8.60
N PHE A 13 10.26 6.33 -9.87
CA PHE A 13 9.72 5.15 -10.55
C PHE A 13 10.23 3.85 -9.93
N TYR A 14 11.54 3.75 -9.66
CA TYR A 14 12.12 2.59 -8.97
C TYR A 14 11.61 2.45 -7.54
N PHE A 15 11.46 3.56 -6.82
CA PHE A 15 10.86 3.58 -5.48
C PHE A 15 9.42 3.07 -5.49
N TRP A 16 8.58 3.57 -6.41
CA TRP A 16 7.20 3.11 -6.57
C TRP A 16 7.11 1.65 -6.98
N GLN A 17 7.96 1.19 -7.90
CA GLN A 17 7.99 -0.23 -8.28
C GLN A 17 8.39 -1.12 -7.11
N ASN A 18 9.40 -0.73 -6.34
CA ASN A 18 9.83 -1.48 -5.16
C ASN A 18 8.74 -1.47 -4.07
N MET A 19 8.10 -0.33 -3.81
CA MET A 19 6.98 -0.24 -2.87
C MET A 19 5.78 -1.06 -3.32
N GLN A 20 5.43 -1.02 -4.61
CA GLN A 20 4.33 -1.80 -5.17
C GLN A 20 4.62 -3.29 -5.04
N GLN A 21 5.84 -3.75 -5.33
CA GLN A 21 6.24 -5.14 -5.12
C GLN A 21 6.19 -5.53 -3.65
N MET A 22 6.70 -4.69 -2.75
CA MET A 22 6.68 -4.93 -1.31
C MET A 22 5.24 -5.05 -0.78
N MET A 23 4.36 -4.11 -1.13
CA MET A 23 2.94 -4.13 -0.78
C MET A 23 2.25 -5.38 -1.32
N MET A 24 2.50 -5.72 -2.58
CA MET A 24 1.89 -6.89 -3.21
C MET A 24 2.31 -8.20 -2.53
N GLN A 25 3.59 -8.32 -2.17
CA GLN A 25 4.09 -9.48 -1.43
C GLN A 25 3.49 -9.56 -0.03
N GLY A 26 3.52 -8.46 0.73
CA GLY A 26 2.96 -8.40 2.08
C GLY A 26 1.47 -8.75 2.09
N ILE A 27 0.68 -8.10 1.23
CA ILE A 27 -0.76 -8.35 1.11
C ILE A 27 -1.02 -9.80 0.66
N SER A 28 -0.31 -10.31 -0.36
CA SER A 28 -0.51 -11.69 -0.84
C SER A 28 -0.26 -12.75 0.24
N ASN A 29 0.72 -12.50 1.12
CA ASN A 29 1.09 -13.40 2.21
C ASN A 29 0.11 -13.33 3.38
N GLN A 30 -0.37 -12.12 3.70
CA GLN A 30 -1.14 -11.84 4.92
C GLN A 30 -2.66 -11.82 4.70
N ILE A 31 -3.14 -11.82 3.46
CA ILE A 31 -4.57 -11.77 3.14
C ILE A 31 -5.27 -13.11 3.40
N SER A 32 -6.34 -13.05 4.18
CA SER A 32 -7.27 -14.16 4.37
C SER A 32 -8.36 -14.16 3.29
N MET A 33 -8.67 -15.33 2.73
CA MET A 33 -9.74 -15.52 1.73
C MET A 33 -11.04 -16.05 2.38
N ASP A 34 -11.23 -15.85 3.68
CA ASP A 34 -12.44 -16.24 4.40
C ASP A 34 -13.49 -15.13 4.39
N ARG A 35 -14.70 -15.40 4.91
CA ARG A 35 -15.78 -14.43 5.16
C ARG A 35 -16.01 -13.41 4.03
N ILE A 36 -15.50 -12.18 4.17
CA ILE A 36 -15.76 -11.08 3.23
C ILE A 36 -15.03 -11.28 1.89
N ASN A 37 -13.96 -12.08 1.88
CA ASN A 37 -13.14 -12.36 0.70
C ASN A 37 -13.48 -13.70 0.00
N GLN A 38 -14.39 -14.51 0.56
CA GLN A 38 -14.65 -15.90 0.12
C GLN A 38 -15.14 -16.08 -1.33
N HIS A 39 -15.65 -15.01 -1.96
CA HIS A 39 -16.13 -15.01 -3.34
C HIS A 39 -15.27 -14.17 -4.28
N ALA A 40 -14.21 -13.54 -3.76
CA ALA A 40 -13.29 -12.76 -4.56
C ALA A 40 -12.24 -13.68 -5.20
N ASN A 41 -11.76 -13.30 -6.38
CA ASN A 41 -10.53 -13.89 -6.91
C ASN A 41 -9.34 -13.32 -6.13
N LYS A 42 -8.53 -14.18 -5.51
CA LYS A 42 -7.38 -13.77 -4.69
C LYS A 42 -6.42 -12.84 -5.43
N GLU A 43 -6.08 -13.17 -6.68
CA GLU A 43 -5.15 -12.36 -7.47
C GLU A 43 -5.70 -10.96 -7.72
N ILE A 44 -6.97 -10.88 -8.12
CA ILE A 44 -7.64 -9.59 -8.37
C ILE A 44 -7.71 -8.76 -7.08
N LEU A 45 -8.04 -9.40 -5.96
CA LEU A 45 -8.14 -8.74 -4.66
C LEU A 45 -6.77 -8.20 -4.18
N VAL A 46 -5.71 -9.00 -4.28
CA VAL A 46 -4.34 -8.56 -3.93
C VAL A 46 -3.94 -7.36 -4.79
N ARG A 47 -4.18 -7.42 -6.11
CA ARG A 47 -3.88 -6.30 -7.02
C ARG A 47 -4.69 -5.05 -6.64
N PHE A 48 -5.98 -5.20 -6.36
CA PHE A 48 -6.85 -4.10 -5.94
C PHE A 48 -6.34 -3.41 -4.67
N LEU A 49 -6.07 -4.17 -3.62
CA LEU A 49 -5.58 -3.62 -2.34
C LEU A 49 -4.19 -2.99 -2.48
N THR A 50 -3.31 -3.60 -3.28
CA THR A 50 -2.00 -3.03 -3.60
C THR A 50 -2.16 -1.67 -4.31
N SER A 51 -3.01 -1.60 -5.34
CA SER A 51 -3.27 -0.37 -6.09
C SER A 51 -3.91 0.71 -5.22
N ALA A 52 -4.86 0.35 -4.36
CA ALA A 52 -5.49 1.30 -3.43
C ALA A 52 -4.45 1.89 -2.45
N SER A 53 -3.62 1.03 -1.86
CA SER A 53 -2.57 1.45 -0.92
C SER A 53 -1.53 2.35 -1.58
N VAL A 54 -1.04 1.96 -2.77
CA VAL A 54 -0.08 2.77 -3.54
C VAL A 54 -0.71 4.11 -3.96
N GLY A 55 -1.98 4.11 -4.40
CA GLY A 55 -2.67 5.34 -4.79
C GLY A 55 -2.82 6.35 -3.64
N VAL A 56 -3.09 5.89 -2.41
CA VAL A 56 -3.13 6.75 -1.22
C VAL A 56 -1.75 7.34 -0.92
N MET A 57 -0.69 6.54 -1.02
CA MET A 57 0.68 7.02 -0.84
C MET A 57 1.10 8.04 -1.92
N GLU A 58 0.77 7.78 -3.20
CA GLU A 58 1.01 8.70 -4.31
C GLU A 58 0.32 10.04 -4.06
N TRP A 59 -0.97 9.99 -3.73
CA TRP A 59 -1.73 11.18 -3.38
C TRP A 59 -1.08 11.94 -2.22
N TRP A 60 -0.69 11.25 -1.15
CA TRP A 60 -0.07 11.88 0.02
C TRP A 60 1.23 12.61 -0.33
N ILE A 61 2.12 11.98 -1.11
CA ILE A 61 3.39 12.58 -1.54
C ILE A 61 3.13 13.77 -2.50
N MET A 62 2.25 13.60 -3.48
CA MET A 62 1.93 14.65 -4.47
C MET A 62 1.29 15.88 -3.83
N ASN A 63 0.57 15.70 -2.71
CA ASN A 63 -0.07 16.78 -1.96
C ASN A 63 0.83 17.38 -0.87
N LYS A 64 2.15 17.23 -1.00
CA LYS A 64 3.16 17.77 -0.07
C LYS A 64 3.07 17.19 1.35
N MET A 65 2.62 15.94 1.47
CA MET A 65 2.54 15.20 2.73
C MET A 65 1.70 15.97 3.77
N PRO A 66 0.38 16.15 3.54
CA PRO A 66 -0.48 16.96 4.40
C PRO A 66 -0.69 16.37 5.81
N TYR A 67 -0.45 15.07 5.96
CA TYR A 67 -0.46 14.32 7.21
C TYR A 67 0.93 13.78 7.51
N SER A 68 1.20 13.39 8.76
CA SER A 68 2.41 12.67 9.11
C SER A 68 2.47 11.31 8.42
N ALA A 69 3.68 10.78 8.27
CA ALA A 69 3.88 9.44 7.69
C ALA A 69 3.24 8.34 8.56
N GLU A 70 3.21 8.54 9.89
CA GLU A 70 2.59 7.62 10.86
C GLU A 70 1.08 7.56 10.66
N GLU A 71 0.41 8.72 10.57
CA GLU A 71 -1.05 8.77 10.34
C GLU A 71 -1.46 8.07 9.04
N ILE A 72 -0.72 8.27 7.95
CA ILE A 72 -1.03 7.60 6.66
C ILE A 72 -0.75 6.10 6.71
N ALA A 73 0.33 5.70 7.38
CA ALA A 73 0.63 4.28 7.55
C ALA A 73 -0.46 3.57 8.36
N ASP A 74 -0.95 4.20 9.43
CA ASP A 74 -2.03 3.67 10.27
C ASP A 74 -3.36 3.61 9.51
N GLU A 75 -3.70 4.64 8.74
CA GLU A 75 -4.92 4.63 7.92
C GLU A 75 -4.88 3.56 6.81
N ILE A 76 -3.76 3.42 6.09
CA ILE A 76 -3.59 2.35 5.10
C ILE A 76 -3.71 0.99 5.79
N TRP A 77 -3.07 0.82 6.95
CA TRP A 77 -3.12 -0.42 7.71
C TRP A 77 -4.54 -0.77 8.16
N LEU A 78 -5.28 0.19 8.72
CA LEU A 78 -6.68 0.03 9.12
C LEU A 78 -7.56 -0.41 7.95
N LEU A 79 -7.34 0.14 6.75
CA LEU A 79 -8.06 -0.26 5.55
C LEU A 79 -7.71 -1.68 5.10
N LEU A 80 -6.44 -2.08 5.22
CA LEU A 80 -5.99 -3.44 4.93
C LEU A 80 -6.56 -4.46 5.92
N GLU A 81 -6.60 -4.15 7.22
CA GLU A 81 -7.22 -4.99 8.25
C GLU A 81 -8.72 -5.20 8.00
N ARG A 82 -9.43 -4.14 7.59
CA ARG A 82 -10.83 -4.24 7.18
C ARG A 82 -11.04 -5.19 5.99
N ASN A 83 -10.01 -5.40 5.18
CA ASN A 83 -9.99 -6.35 4.07
C ASN A 83 -9.29 -7.69 4.44
N GLN A 84 -9.19 -7.98 5.74
CA GLN A 84 -8.63 -9.21 6.32
C GLN A 84 -7.17 -9.49 5.94
N VAL A 85 -6.37 -8.44 5.77
CA VAL A 85 -4.91 -8.54 5.75
C VAL A 85 -4.42 -8.49 7.20
N GLN A 86 -3.70 -9.52 7.64
CA GLN A 86 -3.27 -9.66 9.03
C GLN A 86 -1.88 -9.07 9.26
N LYS A 87 -1.66 -8.42 10.40
CA LYS A 87 -0.32 -7.89 10.75
C LYS A 87 0.65 -9.06 10.92
N GLU A 88 1.84 -8.96 10.32
CA GLU A 88 2.95 -9.83 10.70
C GLU A 88 3.21 -9.62 12.19
N ILE A 89 2.99 -10.67 12.98
CA ILE A 89 3.38 -10.70 14.39
C ILE A 89 4.89 -10.98 14.38
N VAL A 90 5.69 -9.92 14.58
CA VAL A 90 7.12 -10.03 14.93
C VAL A 90 7.24 -9.91 16.44
#